data_AF-A0A449AVS6-F1
#
_entry.id   AF-A0A449AVS6-F1
#
_cell.length_a   1.000
_cell.length_b   1.000
_cell.length_c   1.000
_cell.angle_alpha   90.00
_cell.angle_beta   90.00
_cell.angle_gamma   90.00
#
_symmetry.space_group_name_H-M   'P 1'
#
loop_
_entity.id
_entity.type
_entity.pdbx_description
1 polymer ?
#
loop_
_entity_poly.entity_id
_entity_poly.type
_entity_poly.pdbx_seq_one_letter_code
_entity_poly.pdbx_strand_id
1 'polypeptide(L)'
;MIFKNTLLLDDNTTSSASGLMSPIILYATLGVLVLIIVIFFLYSWIKEKRTKSQIRKATYELQKETAIYLFELSHKMLALLDENTKAQDEFIPSVGKYKMPQLNQAAKEIIEEEIKSPRFQACFKETEKHNSYVQTIFEIKDTNSNLWDKHLPHLRDYFAKTIEDANNEIKFLDEKSPLETKNPDRIKEDLIIEYKERLEQNAKN
;
A
#
# COMPACT_ATOMS: atom_id res chain seq x y z
N MET A 1 -38.36 50.47 79.97
CA MET A 1 -39.25 51.09 78.97
C MET A 1 -38.62 50.84 77.60
N ILE A 2 -39.28 49.96 76.83
CA ILE A 2 -39.29 49.81 75.35
C ILE A 2 -37.99 50.12 74.59
N PHE A 3 -37.42 49.11 73.94
CA PHE A 3 -37.11 49.19 72.51
C PHE A 3 -37.37 47.82 71.85
N LYS A 4 -38.52 47.71 71.18
CA LYS A 4 -38.74 46.72 70.12
C LYS A 4 -37.94 47.22 68.92
N ASN A 5 -37.00 46.41 68.43
CA ASN A 5 -36.53 46.54 67.06
C ASN A 5 -36.94 45.28 66.30
N THR A 6 -37.92 45.51 65.44
CA THR A 6 -38.34 44.63 64.35
C THR A 6 -37.29 44.72 63.27
N LEU A 7 -36.71 43.59 62.86
CA LEU A 7 -36.36 43.37 61.46
C LEU A 7 -36.35 41.86 61.21
N LEU A 8 -37.37 41.46 60.47
CA LEU A 8 -37.58 40.12 59.95
C LEU A 8 -36.63 39.89 58.77
N LEU A 9 -36.14 38.65 58.73
CA LEU A 9 -35.97 37.77 57.57
C LEU A 9 -35.29 38.36 56.32
N ASP A 10 -34.13 37.80 56.02
CA ASP A 10 -33.89 37.35 54.65
C ASP A 10 -33.63 35.84 54.67
N ASP A 11 -34.39 35.16 53.83
CA ASP A 11 -34.37 33.73 53.58
C ASP A 11 -33.01 33.30 53.04
N ASN A 12 -32.45 32.22 53.60
CA ASN A 12 -31.50 31.41 52.84
C ASN A 12 -31.95 29.95 52.89
N THR A 13 -32.73 29.61 51.89
CA THR A 13 -33.10 28.27 51.45
C THR A 13 -31.84 27.51 51.05
N THR A 14 -31.13 26.99 52.05
CA THR A 14 -30.21 25.86 51.86
C THR A 14 -31.07 24.62 51.71
N SER A 15 -31.28 24.20 50.47
CA SER A 15 -31.97 22.97 50.09
C SER A 15 -31.28 21.75 50.70
N SER A 16 -31.89 21.24 51.77
CA SER A 16 -31.58 19.97 52.41
C SER A 16 -31.86 18.80 51.47
N ALA A 17 -30.87 18.42 50.67
CA ALA A 17 -30.82 17.14 49.97
C ALA A 17 -29.65 16.31 50.50
N SER A 18 -29.73 15.90 51.76
CA SER A 18 -28.78 14.96 52.37
C SER A 18 -29.51 14.07 53.37
N GLY A 19 -30.43 13.26 52.84
CA GLY A 19 -30.83 12.04 53.52
C GLY A 19 -29.59 11.18 53.73
N LEU A 20 -29.37 10.75 54.98
CA LEU A 20 -28.24 9.95 55.43
C LEU A 20 -28.08 8.67 54.59
N MET A 21 -27.39 8.75 53.44
CA MET A 21 -26.86 7.57 52.80
C MET A 21 -25.81 7.02 53.76
N SER A 22 -26.10 5.84 54.33
CA SER A 22 -25.17 5.12 55.18
C SER A 22 -23.79 5.09 54.50
N PRO A 23 -22.68 5.36 55.21
CA PRO A 23 -21.34 5.42 54.62
C PRO A 23 -20.99 4.16 53.82
N ILE A 24 -21.60 3.02 54.18
CA ILE A 24 -21.53 1.75 53.46
C ILE A 24 -22.01 1.87 51.99
N ILE A 25 -23.11 2.59 51.73
CA ILE A 25 -23.69 2.76 50.39
C ILE A 25 -22.76 3.62 49.51
N LEU A 26 -22.16 4.66 50.09
CA LEU A 26 -21.21 5.53 49.39
C LEU A 26 -19.95 4.76 48.98
N TYR A 27 -19.34 4.01 49.91
CA TYR A 27 -18.16 3.19 49.59
C TYR A 27 -18.49 2.06 48.61
N ALA A 28 -19.68 1.46 48.69
CA ALA A 28 -20.13 0.45 47.74
C ALA A 28 -20.25 1.02 46.31
N THR A 29 -20.80 2.24 46.17
CA THR A 29 -20.96 2.89 44.86
C THR A 29 -19.61 3.29 44.27
N LEU A 30 -18.69 3.78 45.10
CA LEU A 30 -17.31 4.07 44.69
C LEU A 30 -16.56 2.81 44.25
N GLY A 31 -16.73 1.69 44.97
CA GLY A 31 -16.13 0.41 44.61
C GLY A 31 -16.61 -0.11 43.26
N VAL A 32 -17.92 0.01 42.97
CA VAL A 32 -18.49 -0.35 41.66
C VAL A 32 -17.93 0.54 40.54
N LEU A 33 -17.79 1.85 40.78
CA LEU A 33 -17.23 2.78 39.81
C LEU A 33 -15.78 2.41 39.45
N VAL A 34 -14.95 2.12 40.46
CA VAL A 34 -13.57 1.69 40.25
C VAL A 34 -13.51 0.34 39.53
N LEU A 35 -14.39 -0.60 39.86
CA LEU A 35 -14.47 -1.90 39.19
C LEU A 35 -14.78 -1.74 37.69
N ILE A 36 -15.71 -0.86 37.32
CA ILE A 36 -16.04 -0.58 35.91
C ILE A 36 -14.82 -0.02 35.17
N ILE A 37 -14.08 0.90 35.79
CA ILE A 37 -12.85 1.47 35.20
C ILE A 37 -11.80 0.38 34.98
N VAL A 38 -11.57 -0.49 35.96
CA VAL A 38 -10.61 -1.60 35.85
C VAL A 38 -11.01 -2.56 34.72
N ILE A 39 -12.29 -2.94 34.65
CA ILE A 39 -12.80 -3.81 33.58
C ILE A 39 -12.62 -3.16 32.21
N PHE A 40 -12.87 -1.84 32.08
CA PHE A 40 -12.67 -1.10 30.84
C PHE A 40 -11.21 -1.12 30.38
N PHE A 41 -10.25 -0.88 31.29
CA PHE A 41 -8.82 -0.97 30.97
C PHE A 41 -8.40 -2.37 30.53
N LEU A 42 -8.87 -3.42 31.23
CA LEU A 42 -8.58 -4.80 30.87
C LEU A 42 -9.13 -5.12 29.47
N TYR A 43 -10.38 -4.74 29.19
CA TYR A 43 -11.01 -4.95 27.89
C TYR A 43 -10.27 -4.23 26.77
N SER A 44 -9.92 -2.95 26.97
CA SER A 44 -9.18 -2.14 26.00
C SER A 44 -7.83 -2.78 25.67
N TRP A 45 -7.08 -3.24 26.68
CA TRP A 45 -5.77 -3.84 26.47
C TRP A 45 -5.84 -5.18 25.70
N ILE A 46 -6.83 -6.01 26.00
CA ILE A 46 -7.05 -7.28 25.30
C ILE A 46 -7.45 -7.04 23.85
N LYS A 47 -8.36 -6.08 23.60
CA LYS A 47 -8.78 -5.68 22.26
C LYS A 47 -7.60 -5.15 21.46
N GLU A 48 -6.79 -4.29 22.05
CA GLU A 48 -5.62 -3.71 21.40
C GLU A 48 -4.58 -4.79 21.02
N LYS A 49 -4.33 -5.79 21.88
CA LYS A 49 -3.46 -6.92 21.52
C LYS A 49 -4.00 -7.72 20.33
N ARG A 50 -5.29 -8.01 20.29
CA ARG A 50 -5.90 -8.77 19.18
C ARG A 50 -5.85 -7.98 17.87
N THR A 51 -6.21 -6.70 17.91
CA THR A 51 -6.14 -5.80 16.74
C THR A 51 -4.70 -5.66 16.24
N LYS A 52 -3.71 -5.46 17.12
CA LYS A 52 -2.29 -5.42 16.74
C LYS A 52 -1.82 -6.72 16.09
N SER A 53 -2.24 -7.88 16.59
CA SER A 53 -1.88 -9.16 15.99
C SER A 53 -2.50 -9.37 14.61
N GLN A 54 -3.74 -8.94 14.38
CA GLN A 54 -4.40 -9.04 13.08
C GLN A 54 -3.77 -8.09 12.07
N ILE A 55 -3.50 -6.84 12.47
CA ILE A 55 -2.80 -5.86 11.62
C ILE A 55 -1.42 -6.41 11.23
N ARG A 56 -0.65 -6.96 12.17
CA ARG A 56 0.67 -7.54 11.85
C ARG A 56 0.60 -8.67 10.81
N LYS A 57 -0.43 -9.53 10.88
CA LYS A 57 -0.63 -10.60 9.88
C LYS A 57 -1.00 -10.02 8.52
N ALA A 58 -1.94 -9.08 8.48
CA ALA A 58 -2.33 -8.41 7.24
C ALA A 58 -1.15 -7.66 6.61
N THR A 59 -0.34 -6.96 7.41
CA THR A 59 0.88 -6.28 6.93
C THR A 59 1.91 -7.28 6.41
N TYR A 60 2.06 -8.44 7.06
CA TYR A 60 2.98 -9.48 6.60
C TYR A 60 2.53 -10.11 5.27
N GLU A 61 1.24 -10.41 5.13
CA GLU A 61 0.65 -10.92 3.90
C GLU A 61 0.77 -9.90 2.76
N LEU A 62 0.48 -8.62 3.04
CA LEU A 62 0.64 -7.54 2.07
C LEU A 62 2.11 -7.35 1.67
N GLN A 63 3.05 -7.43 2.61
CA GLN A 63 4.48 -7.36 2.32
C GLN A 63 4.92 -8.53 1.44
N LYS A 64 4.42 -9.74 1.73
CA LYS A 64 4.65 -10.94 0.94
C LYS A 64 4.16 -10.77 -0.49
N GLU A 65 2.90 -10.36 -0.68
CA GLU A 65 2.33 -10.11 -2.00
C GLU A 65 3.05 -8.98 -2.75
N THR A 66 3.45 -7.93 -2.04
CA THR A 66 4.19 -6.80 -2.60
C THR A 66 5.57 -7.25 -3.08
N ALA A 67 6.29 -8.07 -2.32
CA ALA A 67 7.60 -8.57 -2.73
C ALA A 67 7.52 -9.45 -3.99
N ILE A 68 6.53 -10.37 -4.04
CA ILE A 68 6.26 -11.18 -5.25
C ILE A 68 5.92 -10.28 -6.43
N TYR A 69 5.02 -9.33 -6.23
CA TYR A 69 4.59 -8.46 -7.31
C TYR A 69 5.71 -7.54 -7.80
N LEU A 70 6.54 -7.02 -6.90
CA LEU A 70 7.73 -6.23 -7.25
C LEU A 70 8.70 -7.06 -8.09
N PHE A 71 8.92 -8.33 -7.73
CA PHE A 71 9.75 -9.26 -8.50
C PHE A 71 9.17 -9.50 -9.90
N GLU A 72 7.88 -9.87 -9.99
CA GLU A 72 7.20 -10.14 -11.26
C GLU A 72 7.19 -8.90 -12.17
N LEU A 73 6.85 -7.74 -11.60
CA LEU A 73 6.77 -6.48 -12.33
C LEU A 73 8.13 -6.00 -12.81
N SER A 74 9.18 -6.15 -11.98
CA SER A 74 10.54 -5.76 -12.38
C SER A 74 11.05 -6.64 -13.54
N HIS A 75 10.75 -7.94 -13.50
CA HIS A 75 11.04 -8.83 -14.63
C HIS A 75 10.25 -8.46 -15.89
N LYS A 76 8.96 -8.15 -15.76
CA LYS A 76 8.12 -7.69 -16.87
C LYS A 76 8.68 -6.40 -17.50
N MET A 77 9.09 -5.43 -16.67
CA MET A 77 9.66 -4.16 -17.15
C MET A 77 11.00 -4.36 -17.84
N LEU A 78 11.89 -5.19 -17.28
CA LEU A 78 13.18 -5.51 -17.90
C LEU A 78 12.99 -6.20 -19.26
N ALA A 79 12.06 -7.14 -19.35
CA ALA A 79 11.73 -7.80 -20.61
C ALA A 79 11.10 -6.82 -21.62
N LEU A 80 10.28 -5.86 -21.18
CA LEU A 80 9.72 -4.83 -22.06
C LEU A 80 10.83 -3.94 -22.65
N LEU A 81 11.81 -3.54 -21.82
CA LEU A 81 12.99 -2.80 -22.27
C LEU A 81 13.78 -3.57 -23.32
N ASP A 82 14.06 -4.85 -23.06
CA ASP A 82 14.79 -5.72 -24.00
C ASP A 82 14.08 -5.84 -25.35
N GLU A 83 12.79 -6.18 -25.33
CA GLU A 83 12.02 -6.40 -26.56
C GLU A 83 11.82 -5.11 -27.34
N ASN A 84 11.64 -3.99 -26.64
CA ASN A 84 11.50 -2.70 -27.28
C ASN A 84 12.82 -2.22 -27.91
N THR A 85 13.97 -2.42 -27.25
CA THR A 85 15.29 -2.12 -27.85
C THR A 85 15.52 -2.99 -29.09
N LYS A 86 15.22 -4.30 -29.03
CA LYS A 86 15.31 -5.16 -30.22
C LYS A 86 14.40 -4.71 -31.36
N ALA A 87 13.16 -4.37 -31.07
CA ALA A 87 12.20 -3.92 -32.08
C ALA A 87 12.62 -2.57 -32.72
N GLN A 88 13.34 -1.73 -31.98
CA GLN A 88 13.94 -0.50 -32.50
C GLN A 88 15.19 -0.76 -33.35
N ASP A 89 16.03 -1.71 -32.96
CA ASP A 89 17.21 -2.09 -33.75
C ASP A 89 16.81 -2.74 -35.09
N GLU A 90 15.70 -3.50 -35.08
CA GLU A 90 15.10 -4.10 -36.29
C GLU A 90 14.28 -3.09 -37.13
N PHE A 91 14.11 -1.85 -36.65
CA PHE A 91 13.38 -0.82 -37.38
C PHE A 91 14.19 -0.32 -38.57
N ILE A 92 13.90 -0.87 -39.76
CA ILE A 92 14.43 -0.37 -41.03
C ILE A 92 13.48 0.71 -41.58
N PRO A 93 13.94 1.96 -41.79
CA PRO A 93 13.13 3.01 -42.40
C PRO A 93 12.56 2.55 -43.75
N SER A 94 11.25 2.73 -43.95
CA SER A 94 10.49 2.41 -45.18
C SER A 94 10.24 0.92 -45.49
N VAL A 95 10.78 -0.03 -44.73
CA VAL A 95 10.56 -1.49 -44.95
C VAL A 95 10.08 -2.21 -43.69
N GLY A 96 10.28 -1.64 -42.50
CA GLY A 96 9.88 -2.23 -41.23
C GLY A 96 8.37 -2.52 -41.12
N LYS A 97 8.03 -3.67 -40.52
CA LYS A 97 6.65 -4.14 -40.30
C LYS A 97 5.84 -3.19 -39.40
N TYR A 98 6.52 -2.46 -38.50
CA TYR A 98 5.90 -1.56 -37.53
C TYR A 98 6.57 -0.19 -37.56
N LYS A 99 5.80 0.88 -37.37
CA LYS A 99 6.31 2.27 -37.31
C LYS A 99 6.78 2.62 -35.90
N MET A 100 7.78 3.49 -35.79
CA MET A 100 8.29 4.00 -34.49
C MET A 100 7.18 4.46 -33.51
N PRO A 101 6.14 5.20 -33.94
CA PRO A 101 5.05 5.60 -33.05
C PRO A 101 4.25 4.41 -32.49
N GLN A 102 4.12 3.32 -33.25
CA GLN A 102 3.39 2.11 -32.82
C GLN A 102 4.17 1.36 -31.73
N LEU A 103 5.50 1.30 -31.85
CA LEU A 103 6.38 0.73 -30.81
C LEU A 103 6.25 1.52 -29.50
N ASN A 104 6.35 2.85 -29.58
CA ASN A 104 6.20 3.74 -28.43
C ASN A 104 4.82 3.62 -27.78
N GLN A 105 3.76 3.56 -28.60
CA GLN A 105 2.38 3.45 -28.12
C GLN A 105 2.15 2.10 -27.42
N ALA A 106 2.57 0.98 -28.02
CA ALA A 106 2.40 -0.35 -27.44
C ALA A 106 3.11 -0.47 -26.08
N ALA A 107 4.36 0.00 -25.98
CA ALA A 107 5.11 -0.01 -24.73
C ALA A 107 4.42 0.83 -23.64
N LYS A 108 3.94 2.03 -24.01
CA LYS A 108 3.23 2.93 -23.08
C LYS A 108 1.91 2.32 -22.59
N GLU A 109 1.14 1.71 -23.47
CA GLU A 109 -0.15 1.10 -23.11
C GLU A 109 0.04 -0.06 -22.13
N ILE A 110 1.10 -0.88 -22.28
CA ILE A 110 1.39 -1.99 -21.36
C ILE A 110 1.71 -1.45 -19.97
N ILE A 111 2.57 -0.42 -19.90
CA ILE A 111 2.92 0.22 -18.63
C ILE A 111 1.68 0.86 -17.98
N GLU A 112 0.84 1.53 -18.77
CA GLU A 112 -0.37 2.17 -18.25
C GLU A 112 -1.39 1.17 -17.69
N GLU A 113 -1.59 0.04 -18.35
CA GLU A 113 -2.47 -1.01 -17.84
C GLU A 113 -1.95 -1.59 -16.53
N GLU A 114 -0.64 -1.85 -16.46
CA GLU A 114 0.00 -2.41 -15.28
C GLU A 114 -0.15 -1.46 -14.07
N ILE A 115 0.05 -0.15 -14.27
CA ILE A 115 -0.16 0.89 -13.24
C ILE A 115 -1.64 0.99 -12.82
N LYS A 116 -2.57 0.84 -13.77
CA LYS A 116 -4.02 0.86 -13.49
C LYS A 116 -4.51 -0.44 -12.85
N SER A 117 -3.68 -1.49 -12.83
CA SER A 117 -4.09 -2.79 -12.30
C SER A 117 -4.45 -2.69 -10.80
N PRO A 118 -5.48 -3.43 -10.35
CA PRO A 118 -5.84 -3.47 -8.93
C PRO A 118 -4.68 -3.96 -8.05
N ARG A 119 -3.83 -4.84 -8.60
CA ARG A 119 -2.67 -5.41 -7.91
C ARG A 119 -1.60 -4.35 -7.65
N PHE A 120 -1.32 -3.49 -8.63
CA PHE A 120 -0.42 -2.35 -8.46
C PHE A 120 -0.92 -1.39 -7.38
N GLN A 121 -2.20 -1.02 -7.44
CA GLN A 121 -2.79 -0.13 -6.44
C GLN A 121 -2.79 -0.76 -5.04
N ALA A 122 -3.09 -2.05 -4.91
CA ALA A 122 -3.10 -2.73 -3.62
C ALA A 122 -1.71 -2.80 -2.98
N CYS A 123 -0.66 -3.05 -3.76
CA CYS A 123 0.71 -3.22 -3.24
C CYS A 123 1.40 -1.89 -2.93
N PHE A 124 1.11 -0.82 -3.69
CA PHE A 124 1.89 0.42 -3.65
C PHE A 124 1.16 1.65 -3.08
N LYS A 125 -0.14 1.58 -2.78
CA LYS A 125 -0.92 2.75 -2.32
C LYS A 125 -0.56 3.25 -0.91
N GLU A 126 0.02 2.40 -0.06
CA GLU A 126 0.24 2.72 1.36
C GLU A 126 1.68 2.53 1.84
N THR A 127 2.61 2.20 0.94
CA THR A 127 3.97 1.79 1.33
C THR A 127 5.02 2.83 0.93
N GLU A 128 5.42 3.69 1.87
CA GLU A 128 6.49 4.69 1.65
C GLU A 128 7.81 4.05 1.16
N LYS A 129 8.08 2.80 1.57
CA LYS A 129 9.28 2.01 1.18
C LYS A 129 9.44 1.89 -0.34
N HIS A 130 8.34 1.91 -1.10
CA HIS A 130 8.35 1.65 -2.54
C HIS A 130 8.11 2.89 -3.39
N ASN A 131 8.10 4.10 -2.80
CA ASN A 131 7.88 5.34 -3.54
C ASN A 131 8.90 5.56 -4.66
N SER A 132 10.17 5.21 -4.45
CA SER A 132 11.21 5.31 -5.48
C SER A 132 10.93 4.40 -6.67
N TYR A 133 10.43 3.19 -6.42
CA TYR A 133 10.05 2.24 -7.45
C TYR A 133 8.87 2.75 -8.27
N VAL A 134 7.83 3.24 -7.59
CA VAL A 134 6.66 3.84 -8.25
C VAL A 134 7.08 5.03 -9.11
N GLN A 135 7.92 5.94 -8.58
CA GLN A 135 8.45 7.07 -9.35
C GLN A 135 9.21 6.63 -10.59
N THR A 136 10.06 5.60 -10.48
CA THR A 136 10.80 5.04 -11.62
C THR A 136 9.84 4.52 -12.69
N ILE A 137 8.78 3.81 -12.30
CA ILE A 137 7.75 3.32 -13.24
C ILE A 137 7.02 4.47 -13.95
N PHE A 138 6.69 5.54 -13.23
CA PHE A 138 6.10 6.74 -13.82
C PHE A 138 7.06 7.47 -14.77
N GLU A 139 8.34 7.54 -14.44
CA GLU A 139 9.37 8.14 -15.29
C GLU A 139 9.51 7.38 -16.62
N ILE A 140 9.48 6.04 -16.58
CA ILE A 140 9.48 5.21 -17.80
C ILE A 140 8.22 5.46 -18.62
N LYS A 141 7.05 5.55 -17.99
CA LYS A 141 5.76 5.83 -18.66
C LYS A 141 5.76 7.18 -19.37
N ASP A 142 6.37 8.19 -18.75
CA ASP A 142 6.38 9.56 -19.28
C ASP A 142 7.50 9.78 -20.31
N THR A 143 8.51 8.92 -20.33
CA THR A 143 9.59 8.93 -21.32
C THR A 143 9.23 8.07 -22.53
N ASN A 144 9.38 8.60 -23.74
CA ASN A 144 9.16 7.80 -24.95
C ASN A 144 10.13 6.62 -25.01
N SER A 145 9.62 5.48 -25.48
CA SER A 145 10.35 4.22 -25.42
C SER A 145 11.63 4.18 -26.28
N ASN A 146 11.70 5.03 -27.30
CA ASN A 146 12.89 5.26 -28.13
C ASN A 146 14.00 6.08 -27.47
N LEU A 147 13.72 6.67 -26.31
CA LEU A 147 14.65 7.50 -25.56
C LEU A 147 15.14 6.82 -24.29
N TRP A 148 14.59 5.65 -23.91
CA TRP A 148 14.94 4.97 -22.67
C TRP A 148 16.44 4.69 -22.54
N ASP A 149 17.09 4.15 -23.57
CA ASP A 149 18.53 3.85 -23.49
C ASP A 149 19.42 5.11 -23.37
N LYS A 150 18.92 6.28 -23.81
CA LYS A 150 19.67 7.56 -23.76
C LYS A 150 19.39 8.36 -22.50
N HIS A 151 18.12 8.45 -22.11
CA HIS A 151 17.67 9.29 -20.99
C HIS A 151 17.66 8.53 -19.67
N LEU A 152 17.51 7.20 -19.70
CA LEU A 152 17.40 6.34 -18.53
C LEU A 152 18.44 5.18 -18.57
N PRO A 153 19.75 5.48 -18.69
CA PRO A 153 20.77 4.44 -18.84
C PRO A 153 20.89 3.52 -17.60
N HIS A 154 20.51 4.03 -16.42
CA HIS A 154 20.61 3.32 -15.14
C HIS A 154 19.43 2.36 -14.89
N LEU A 155 18.40 2.38 -15.75
CA LEU A 155 17.12 1.72 -15.51
C LEU A 155 17.26 0.20 -15.49
N ARG A 156 18.10 -0.36 -16.37
CA ARG A 156 18.37 -1.79 -16.47
C ARG A 156 19.03 -2.31 -15.19
N ASP A 157 20.06 -1.60 -14.72
CA ASP A 157 20.75 -1.93 -13.46
C ASP A 157 19.83 -1.78 -12.25
N TYR A 158 18.97 -0.75 -12.25
CA TYR A 158 17.98 -0.55 -11.20
C TYR A 158 17.00 -1.74 -11.10
N PHE A 159 16.44 -2.19 -12.22
CA PHE A 159 15.54 -3.35 -12.22
C PHE A 159 16.26 -4.65 -11.86
N ALA A 160 17.47 -4.87 -12.38
CA ALA A 160 18.27 -6.05 -12.02
C ALA A 160 18.53 -6.12 -10.52
N LYS A 161 18.90 -5.00 -9.91
CA LYS A 161 19.07 -4.89 -8.46
C LYS A 161 17.76 -5.08 -7.70
N THR A 162 16.68 -4.48 -8.19
CA THR A 162 15.35 -4.61 -7.56
C THR A 162 14.87 -6.06 -7.59
N ILE A 163 15.14 -6.79 -8.66
CA ILE A 163 14.87 -8.23 -8.77
C ILE A 163 15.67 -9.02 -7.73
N GLU A 164 16.96 -8.72 -7.57
CA GLU A 164 17.82 -9.38 -6.58
C GLU A 164 17.32 -9.11 -5.15
N ASP A 165 17.05 -7.84 -4.82
CA ASP A 165 16.53 -7.42 -3.51
C ASP A 165 15.18 -8.09 -3.22
N ALA A 166 14.26 -8.12 -4.20
CA ALA A 166 12.97 -8.78 -4.07
C ALA A 166 13.11 -10.29 -3.88
N ASN A 167 14.01 -10.94 -4.62
CA ASN A 167 14.25 -12.38 -4.50
C ASN A 167 14.84 -12.73 -3.12
N ASN A 168 15.72 -11.89 -2.58
CA ASN A 168 16.24 -12.05 -1.22
C ASN A 168 15.14 -11.86 -0.17
N GLU A 169 14.24 -10.88 -0.35
CA GLU A 169 13.08 -10.68 0.52
C GLU A 169 12.10 -11.86 0.44
N ILE A 170 11.82 -12.36 -0.76
CA ILE A 170 11.00 -13.58 -0.99
C ILE A 170 11.62 -14.78 -0.28
N LYS A 171 12.92 -15.05 -0.44
CA LYS A 171 13.60 -16.19 0.22
C LYS A 171 13.51 -16.11 1.75
N PHE A 172 13.70 -14.92 2.31
CA PHE A 172 13.56 -14.68 3.75
C PHE A 172 12.11 -14.91 4.25
N LEU A 173 11.12 -14.59 3.42
CA LEU A 173 9.71 -14.81 3.74
C LEU A 173 9.27 -16.25 3.49
N ASP A 174 9.88 -16.94 2.52
CA ASP A 174 9.62 -18.33 2.12
C ASP A 174 10.04 -19.31 3.22
N GLU A 175 11.18 -19.05 3.87
CA GLU A 175 11.64 -19.79 5.05
C GLU A 175 10.59 -19.79 6.19
N LYS A 176 9.68 -18.81 6.20
CA LYS A 176 8.58 -18.69 7.17
C LYS A 176 7.22 -19.16 6.65
N SER A 177 7.03 -19.29 5.34
CA SER A 177 5.80 -19.77 4.69
C SER A 177 6.02 -19.97 3.18
N PRO A 178 5.74 -21.15 2.61
CA PRO A 178 5.97 -21.41 1.19
C PRO A 178 5.29 -20.39 0.28
N LEU A 179 6.03 -19.94 -0.72
CA LEU A 179 5.69 -18.91 -1.69
C LEU A 179 5.59 -19.50 -3.10
N GLU A 180 4.48 -19.23 -3.80
CA GLU A 180 4.37 -19.47 -5.23
C GLU A 180 4.72 -18.19 -5.98
N THR A 181 5.91 -18.15 -6.59
CA THR A 181 6.30 -17.11 -7.55
C THR A 181 6.11 -17.63 -8.96
N LYS A 182 5.58 -16.81 -9.88
CA LYS A 182 5.58 -17.17 -11.30
C LYS A 182 7.02 -17.37 -11.80
N ASN A 183 7.21 -18.38 -12.66
CA ASN A 183 8.50 -18.63 -13.30
C ASN A 183 8.88 -17.41 -14.18
N PRO A 184 10.07 -16.80 -14.01
CA PRO A 184 10.54 -15.66 -14.80
C PRO A 184 10.45 -15.87 -16.32
N ASP A 185 10.71 -17.09 -16.79
CA ASP A 185 10.67 -17.39 -18.23
C ASP A 185 9.25 -17.28 -18.78
N ARG A 186 8.25 -17.73 -18.01
CA ARG A 186 6.83 -17.60 -18.39
C ARG A 186 6.38 -16.15 -18.39
N ILE A 187 6.83 -15.35 -17.42
CA ILE A 187 6.50 -13.91 -17.37
C ILE A 187 7.02 -13.22 -18.63
N LYS A 188 8.24 -13.57 -19.06
CA LYS A 188 8.83 -13.03 -20.28
C LYS A 188 8.07 -13.47 -21.53
N GLU A 189 7.69 -14.75 -21.62
CA GLU A 189 6.89 -15.28 -22.73
C GLU A 189 5.53 -14.59 -22.83
N ASP A 190 4.79 -14.49 -21.72
CA ASP A 190 3.47 -13.85 -21.64
C ASP A 190 3.56 -12.39 -22.13
N LEU A 191 4.58 -11.65 -21.70
CA LEU A 191 4.82 -10.28 -22.14
C LEU A 191 5.11 -10.22 -23.64
N ILE A 192 5.98 -11.08 -24.16
CA ILE A 192 6.33 -11.07 -25.60
C ILE A 192 5.07 -11.26 -26.45
N ILE A 193 4.16 -12.15 -26.02
CA ILE A 193 2.89 -12.37 -26.69
C ILE A 193 2.03 -11.10 -26.63
N GLU A 194 1.83 -10.55 -25.42
CA GLU A 194 1.05 -9.33 -25.19
C GLU A 194 1.56 -8.15 -26.03
N TYR A 195 2.88 -7.95 -26.06
CA TYR A 195 3.52 -6.89 -26.83
C TYR A 195 3.30 -7.04 -28.33
N LYS A 196 3.44 -8.27 -28.87
CA LYS A 196 3.19 -8.54 -30.29
C LYS A 196 1.72 -8.30 -30.67
N GLU A 197 0.78 -8.73 -29.82
CA GLU A 197 -0.65 -8.50 -30.05
C GLU A 197 -0.97 -7.01 -30.12
N ARG A 198 -0.41 -6.21 -29.20
CA ARG A 198 -0.55 -4.74 -29.19
C ARG A 198 0.01 -4.10 -30.46
N LEU A 199 1.19 -4.53 -30.89
CA LEU A 199 1.78 -4.05 -32.13
C LEU A 199 0.90 -4.35 -33.34
N GLU A 200 0.27 -5.52 -33.40
CA GLU A 200 -0.66 -5.87 -34.48
C GLU A 200 -1.97 -5.07 -34.42
N GLN A 201 -2.50 -4.78 -33.24
CA GLN A 201 -3.67 -3.91 -33.09
C GLN A 201 -3.35 -2.48 -33.53
N ASN A 202 -2.23 -1.93 -33.07
CA ASN A 202 -1.78 -0.57 -33.41
C ASN A 202 -1.33 -0.43 -34.87
N ALA A 203 -1.08 -1.55 -35.57
CA ALA A 203 -0.82 -1.56 -37.01
C ALA A 203 -2.11 -1.57 -37.86
N LYS A 204 -3.24 -1.99 -37.30
CA LYS A 204 -4.55 -2.05 -37.98
C LYS A 204 -5.34 -0.74 -37.88
N ASN A 205 -5.07 0.05 -36.84
CA ASN A 205 -5.64 1.39 -36.61
C ASN A 205 -4.83 2.48 -37.32
#